data_AF-A0A6B0XDL6-F1
#
_entry.id   AF-A0A6B0XDL6-F1
#
_cell.length_a   1.000
_cell.length_b   1.000
_cell.length_c   1.000
_cell.angle_alpha   90.00
_cell.angle_beta   90.00
_cell.angle_gamma   90.00
#
_symmetry.space_group_name_H-M   'P 1'
#
loop_
_entity.id
_entity.type
_entity.pdbx_description
1 polymer ?
#
loop_
_entity_poly.entity_id
_entity_poly.type
_entity_poly.pdbx_seq_one_letter_code
_entity_poly.pdbx_strand_id
1 'polypeptide(L)'
;MLNQGFTFLLLLLIVLVATAASGHPAPIFAPTDAPDSLNVERVGEIVLISPAEGEDAHFFPDGTDLYLAGDHALMGDFRGIVHIVDISDPANMRKVAEVHTPGPALDIKIAGDVAVIGVQDFESSFGLLILDISDPANPVELSRFDQESWQGVHNLFIHGDRLYLAHGLNPGLSIVDISDPTAPLVSGFWQHEGDFSNVVHD
;
A
#
# COMPACT_ATOMS: atom_id res chain seq x y z
N MET A 1 48.26 -6.81 -4.10
CA MET A 1 47.43 -5.74 -3.50
C MET A 1 46.45 -5.26 -4.56
N LEU A 2 45.20 -5.70 -4.47
CA LEU A 2 44.06 -5.06 -5.13
C LEU A 2 42.87 -5.30 -4.20
N ASN A 3 42.28 -4.18 -3.80
CA ASN A 3 41.35 -4.03 -2.69
C ASN A 3 39.92 -4.36 -3.13
N GLN A 4 39.12 -4.69 -2.12
CA GLN A 4 37.74 -5.15 -2.11
C GLN A 4 36.75 -4.16 -2.73
N GLY A 5 35.61 -4.68 -3.20
CA GLY A 5 34.46 -3.88 -3.63
C GLY A 5 33.31 -4.74 -4.15
N PHE A 6 32.87 -5.75 -3.39
CA PHE A 6 31.57 -6.38 -3.65
C PHE A 6 30.51 -5.59 -2.90
N THR A 7 29.78 -4.75 -3.63
CA THR A 7 28.55 -4.13 -3.16
C THR A 7 27.48 -5.24 -3.09
N PHE A 8 27.13 -5.67 -1.88
CA PHE A 8 25.93 -6.48 -1.66
C PHE A 8 24.72 -5.57 -1.83
N LEU A 9 23.91 -5.83 -2.85
CA LEU A 9 22.56 -5.28 -2.94
C LEU A 9 21.68 -6.20 -2.08
N LEU A 10 21.38 -5.78 -0.85
CA LEU A 10 20.43 -6.49 0.01
C LEU A 10 19.03 -6.19 -0.52
N LEU A 11 18.43 -7.15 -1.22
CA LEU A 11 17.02 -7.08 -1.59
C LEU A 11 16.22 -7.56 -0.37
N LEU A 12 15.59 -6.64 0.36
CA LEU A 12 14.69 -6.97 1.46
C LEU A 12 13.37 -7.47 0.86
N LEU A 13 13.11 -8.77 0.94
CA LEU A 13 11.80 -9.34 0.61
C LEU A 13 11.02 -9.57 1.91
N ILE A 14 10.00 -8.77 2.17
CA ILE A 14 9.04 -9.00 3.25
C ILE A 14 8.04 -10.03 2.72
N VAL A 15 8.16 -11.28 3.17
CA VAL A 15 7.17 -12.33 2.87
C VAL A 15 6.08 -12.27 3.95
N LEU A 16 4.89 -11.84 3.57
CA LEU A 16 3.68 -11.88 4.40
C LEU A 16 3.06 -13.28 4.27
N VAL A 17 3.00 -14.07 5.35
CA VAL A 17 2.27 -15.35 5.35
C VAL A 17 1.03 -15.23 6.23
N ALA A 18 -0.16 -15.26 5.61
CA ALA A 18 -1.41 -15.49 6.32
C ALA A 18 -1.58 -16.99 6.62
N THR A 19 -1.56 -17.40 7.88
CA THR A 19 -1.84 -18.79 8.26
C THR A 19 -3.35 -19.04 8.29
N ALA A 20 -3.87 -19.88 7.40
CA ALA A 20 -5.27 -20.29 7.41
C ALA A 20 -5.58 -21.24 8.58
N ALA A 21 -6.78 -21.08 9.16
CA ALA A 21 -7.33 -21.97 10.18
C ALA A 21 -7.52 -23.40 9.63
N SER A 22 -7.40 -24.37 10.54
CA SER A 22 -7.30 -25.82 10.33
C SER A 22 -8.33 -26.41 9.35
N GLY A 23 -7.85 -27.05 8.27
CA GLY A 23 -8.65 -28.02 7.51
C GLY A 23 -8.36 -28.17 6.01
N HIS A 24 -7.58 -27.29 5.39
CA HIS A 24 -7.19 -27.40 3.98
C HIS A 24 -5.75 -27.93 3.81
N PRO A 25 -5.43 -28.61 2.69
CA PRO A 25 -4.07 -29.04 2.40
C PRO A 25 -3.12 -27.83 2.50
N ALA A 26 -1.98 -28.05 3.14
CA ALA A 26 -0.97 -27.03 3.42
C ALA A 26 -0.69 -26.14 2.19
N PRO A 27 -0.41 -24.84 2.39
CA PRO A 27 -0.06 -23.95 1.29
C PRO A 27 1.10 -24.55 0.48
N ILE A 28 1.04 -24.37 -0.84
CA ILE A 28 1.99 -24.90 -1.85
C ILE A 28 3.41 -24.33 -1.67
N PHE A 29 3.59 -23.39 -0.74
CA PHE A 29 4.88 -22.97 -0.25
C PHE A 29 4.91 -23.22 1.25
N ALA A 30 5.63 -24.27 1.68
CA ALA A 30 6.11 -24.28 3.05
C ALA A 30 7.09 -23.10 3.21
N PRO A 31 7.24 -22.51 4.41
CA PRO A 31 8.22 -21.44 4.68
C PRO A 31 9.68 -21.80 4.35
N THR A 32 9.95 -23.06 4.01
CA THR A 32 11.24 -23.64 3.63
C THR A 32 11.49 -23.68 2.13
N ASP A 33 10.51 -23.32 1.29
CA ASP A 33 10.56 -23.59 -0.15
C ASP A 33 10.90 -22.35 -0.99
N ALA A 34 11.44 -21.29 -0.39
CA ALA A 34 12.23 -20.35 -1.17
C ALA A 34 13.42 -21.17 -1.70
N PRO A 35 13.46 -21.54 -3.00
CA PRO A 35 14.65 -22.21 -3.52
C PRO A 35 15.84 -21.31 -3.21
N ASP A 36 16.99 -21.90 -2.92
CA ASP A 36 18.29 -21.24 -2.70
C ASP A 36 18.64 -20.27 -3.86
N SER A 37 17.92 -19.16 -3.96
CA SER A 37 18.24 -18.05 -4.82
C SER A 37 19.43 -17.40 -4.12
N LEU A 38 20.58 -17.47 -4.78
CA LEU A 38 21.91 -17.40 -4.18
C LEU A 38 22.26 -16.13 -3.38
N ASN A 39 21.33 -15.16 -3.19
CA ASN A 39 21.58 -13.91 -2.47
C ASN A 39 20.36 -13.38 -1.67
N VAL A 40 19.35 -14.19 -1.36
CA VAL A 40 18.18 -13.75 -0.58
C VAL A 40 18.13 -14.50 0.75
N GLU A 41 18.14 -13.75 1.85
CA GLU A 41 17.97 -14.27 3.21
C GLU A 41 16.70 -13.68 3.82
N ARG A 42 15.86 -14.53 4.42
CA ARG A 42 14.71 -14.07 5.20
C ARG A 42 15.19 -13.55 6.54
N VAL A 43 15.05 -12.26 6.78
CA VAL A 43 15.49 -11.58 8.01
C VAL A 43 14.37 -11.34 9.02
N GLY A 44 13.12 -11.56 8.63
CA GLY A 44 11.95 -11.25 9.45
C GLY A 44 10.63 -11.69 8.84
N GLU A 45 9.58 -11.63 9.65
CA GLU A 45 8.18 -11.79 9.25
C GLU A 45 7.31 -10.90 10.12
N ILE A 46 6.35 -10.22 9.51
CA ILE A 46 5.28 -9.59 10.26
C ILE A 46 4.00 -10.38 10.09
N VAL A 47 3.42 -10.79 11.22
CA VAL A 47 2.12 -11.45 11.25
C VAL A 47 1.11 -10.46 11.82
N LEU A 48 0.34 -9.84 10.94
CA LEU A 48 -0.80 -9.03 11.35
C LEU A 48 -2.00 -9.96 11.58
N ILE A 49 -2.15 -10.44 12.82
CA ILE A 49 -3.31 -11.26 13.18
C ILE A 49 -4.55 -10.36 13.18
N SER A 50 -5.51 -10.69 12.32
CA SER A 50 -6.89 -10.22 12.51
C SER A 50 -7.69 -11.27 13.25
N PRO A 51 -8.53 -10.90 14.24
CA PRO A 51 -9.54 -11.82 14.72
C PRO A 51 -10.44 -12.21 13.54
N ALA A 52 -10.53 -13.51 13.29
CA ALA A 52 -11.43 -14.07 12.30
C ALA A 52 -12.86 -13.90 12.81
N GLU A 53 -13.65 -13.04 12.17
CA GLU A 53 -15.10 -13.00 12.37
C GLU A 53 -15.82 -13.34 11.07
N GLY A 54 -16.73 -14.30 11.16
CA GLY A 54 -17.89 -14.42 10.29
C GLY A 54 -17.64 -15.09 8.95
N GLU A 55 -18.20 -16.30 8.80
CA GLU A 55 -18.39 -16.96 7.52
C GLU A 55 -19.30 -16.09 6.62
N ASP A 56 -18.70 -15.20 5.85
CA ASP A 56 -19.17 -14.67 4.54
C ASP A 56 -18.11 -13.73 3.95
N ALA A 57 -16.84 -14.09 4.10
CA ALA A 57 -15.72 -13.39 3.47
C ALA A 57 -15.73 -13.72 1.97
N HIS A 58 -16.14 -12.76 1.14
CA HIS A 58 -15.69 -12.71 -0.25
C HIS A 58 -14.17 -12.46 -0.26
N PHE A 59 -13.43 -13.56 -0.04
CA PHE A 59 -12.05 -13.88 -0.44
C PHE A 59 -11.09 -12.71 -0.68
N PHE A 60 -10.47 -12.13 0.37
CA PHE A 60 -9.08 -11.63 0.38
C PHE A 60 -8.60 -11.36 1.83
N PRO A 61 -7.94 -12.32 2.51
CA PRO A 61 -7.32 -12.08 3.81
C PRO A 61 -5.95 -11.35 3.72
N ASP A 62 -5.63 -10.75 2.57
CA ASP A 62 -4.26 -10.41 2.17
C ASP A 62 -4.08 -8.89 2.01
N GLY A 63 -2.93 -8.37 2.41
CA GLY A 63 -2.57 -6.96 2.17
C GLY A 63 -2.64 -6.60 0.68
N THR A 64 -2.89 -5.33 0.39
CA THR A 64 -3.09 -4.82 -0.98
C THR A 64 -1.81 -4.24 -1.56
N ASP A 65 -1.20 -3.32 -0.83
CA ASP A 65 0.06 -2.66 -1.17
C ASP A 65 0.89 -2.42 0.10
N LEU A 66 2.21 -2.29 -0.10
CA LEU A 66 3.21 -2.09 0.94
C LEU A 66 4.21 -1.03 0.48
N TYR A 67 4.31 0.07 1.22
CA TYR A 67 5.27 1.13 0.93
C TYR A 67 6.18 1.42 2.14
N LEU A 68 7.45 1.69 1.88
CA LEU A 68 8.46 1.94 2.92
C LEU A 68 8.67 3.45 3.16
N ALA A 69 8.65 3.86 4.42
CA ALA A 69 8.96 5.21 4.90
C ALA A 69 10.06 5.15 5.98
N GLY A 70 11.32 5.10 5.54
CA GLY A 70 12.46 4.97 6.45
C GLY A 70 12.37 3.67 7.27
N ASP A 71 12.30 3.82 8.59
CA ASP A 71 12.18 2.71 9.54
C ASP A 71 10.73 2.20 9.72
N HIS A 72 9.80 2.66 8.88
CA HIS A 72 8.40 2.23 8.92
C HIS A 72 7.93 1.68 7.58
N ALA A 73 6.92 0.83 7.64
CA ALA A 73 6.16 0.36 6.48
C ALA A 73 4.68 0.70 6.67
N LEU A 74 4.04 1.15 5.60
CA LEU A 74 2.60 1.30 5.51
C LEU A 74 2.05 0.18 4.63
N MET A 75 1.02 -0.51 5.09
CA MET A 75 0.41 -1.61 4.36
C MET A 75 -1.11 -1.47 4.34
N GLY A 76 -1.70 -1.42 3.16
CA GLY A 76 -3.16 -1.42 2.99
C GLY A 76 -3.74 -2.84 3.07
N ASP A 77 -5.05 -2.93 3.29
CA ASP A 77 -5.79 -4.18 3.11
C ASP A 77 -7.20 -3.97 2.52
N PHE A 78 -7.79 -5.06 2.05
CA PHE A 78 -9.13 -5.08 1.43
C PHE A 78 -10.28 -4.80 2.40
N ARG A 79 -10.02 -4.69 3.70
CA ARG A 79 -11.04 -4.35 4.71
C ARG A 79 -11.05 -2.87 5.04
N GLY A 80 -10.18 -2.10 4.39
CA GLY A 80 -10.05 -0.68 4.61
C GLY A 80 -9.21 -0.37 5.85
N ILE A 81 -8.15 -1.13 6.11
CA ILE A 81 -7.18 -0.80 7.15
C ILE A 81 -5.82 -0.53 6.52
N VAL A 82 -5.25 0.63 6.83
CA VAL A 82 -3.84 0.95 6.59
C VAL A 82 -3.08 0.70 7.88
N HIS A 83 -2.23 -0.33 7.89
CA HIS A 83 -1.37 -0.71 9.01
C HIS A 83 -0.06 0.04 8.90
N ILE A 84 0.38 0.67 9.99
CA ILE A 84 1.71 1.32 10.07
C ILE A 84 2.57 0.49 11.01
N VAL A 85 3.74 0.10 10.52
CA VAL A 85 4.61 -0.90 11.14
C VAL A 85 5.99 -0.31 11.32
N ASP A 86 6.54 -0.40 12.52
CA ASP A 86 7.95 -0.18 12.79
C ASP A 86 8.75 -1.40 12.33
N ILE A 87 9.65 -1.16 11.37
CA ILE A 87 10.52 -2.15 10.72
C ILE A 87 12.01 -1.87 10.99
N SER A 88 12.33 -1.03 11.98
CA SER A 88 13.72 -0.69 12.36
C SER A 88 14.54 -1.91 12.78
N ASP A 89 13.88 -2.92 13.37
CA ASP A 89 14.44 -4.24 13.65
C ASP A 89 13.62 -5.31 12.92
N PRO A 90 14.12 -5.84 11.78
CA PRO A 90 13.42 -6.87 11.02
C PRO A 90 13.11 -8.14 11.82
N ALA A 91 13.89 -8.45 12.86
CA ALA A 91 13.63 -9.60 13.72
C ALA A 91 12.51 -9.34 14.73
N ASN A 92 12.19 -8.06 15.00
CA ASN A 92 11.23 -7.62 16.01
C ASN A 92 10.28 -6.52 15.50
N MET A 93 9.76 -6.68 14.28
CA MET A 93 8.82 -5.73 13.69
C MET A 93 7.50 -5.67 14.48
N ARG A 94 6.88 -4.48 14.54
CA ARG A 94 5.62 -4.28 15.28
C ARG A 94 4.70 -3.26 14.64
N LYS A 95 3.39 -3.52 14.65
CA LYS A 95 2.40 -2.49 14.29
C LYS A 95 2.42 -1.37 15.34
N VAL A 96 2.55 -0.13 14.88
CA VAL A 96 2.57 1.08 15.71
C VAL A 96 1.29 1.89 15.61
N ALA A 97 0.60 1.82 14.47
CA ALA A 97 -0.69 2.48 14.27
C ALA A 97 -1.54 1.72 13.23
N GLU A 98 -2.82 2.06 13.17
CA GLU A 98 -3.72 1.68 12.09
C GLU A 98 -4.66 2.85 11.76
N VAL A 99 -5.02 2.98 10.49
CA VAL A 99 -5.96 3.99 9.99
C VAL A 99 -7.05 3.29 9.21
N HIS A 100 -8.31 3.65 9.48
CA HIS A 100 -9.48 3.05 8.83
C HIS A 100 -9.96 3.92 7.67
N THR A 101 -10.16 3.28 6.51
CA THR A 101 -10.75 3.85 5.31
C THR A 101 -12.16 3.27 5.12
N PRO A 102 -13.07 3.98 4.42
CA PRO A 102 -14.45 3.50 4.24
C PRO A 102 -14.58 2.30 3.29
N GLY A 103 -13.53 2.01 2.51
CA GLY A 103 -13.41 0.81 1.69
C GLY A 103 -11.95 0.37 1.56
N PRO A 104 -11.65 -0.67 0.76
CA PRO A 104 -10.31 -1.16 0.51
C PRO A 104 -9.27 -0.04 0.30
N ALA A 105 -8.16 -0.10 1.03
CA ALA A 105 -6.99 0.74 0.78
C ALA A 105 -6.09 0.00 -0.19
N LEU A 106 -5.97 0.44 -1.45
CA LEU A 106 -5.45 -0.38 -2.55
C LEU A 106 -4.02 -0.07 -2.98
N ASP A 107 -3.60 1.19 -2.86
CA ASP A 107 -2.26 1.63 -3.27
C ASP A 107 -1.80 2.74 -2.33
N ILE A 108 -0.51 2.75 -2.01
CA ILE A 108 0.11 3.68 -1.07
C ILE A 108 1.35 4.28 -1.73
N LYS A 109 1.44 5.61 -1.73
CA LYS A 109 2.66 6.34 -2.12
C LYS A 109 3.01 7.39 -1.08
N ILE A 110 4.30 7.60 -0.89
CA ILE A 110 4.81 8.52 0.14
C ILE A 110 5.73 9.56 -0.49
N ALA A 111 5.51 10.82 -0.13
CA ALA A 111 6.32 11.97 -0.51
C ALA A 111 6.72 12.77 0.74
N GLY A 112 7.94 12.53 1.23
CA GLY A 112 8.38 13.06 2.51
C GLY A 112 7.52 12.50 3.65
N ASP A 113 6.90 13.38 4.43
CA ASP A 113 6.03 13.03 5.55
C ASP A 113 4.55 12.89 5.13
N VAL A 114 4.24 12.91 3.83
CA VAL A 114 2.87 12.78 3.32
C VAL A 114 2.67 11.40 2.69
N ALA A 115 1.70 10.64 3.20
CA ALA A 115 1.22 9.43 2.56
C ALA A 115 -0.09 9.68 1.81
N VAL A 116 -0.18 9.19 0.58
CA VAL A 116 -1.38 9.22 -0.26
C VAL A 116 -1.84 7.79 -0.50
N ILE A 117 -3.07 7.50 -0.11
CA ILE A 117 -3.68 6.18 -0.17
C ILE A 117 -4.83 6.21 -1.16
N GLY A 118 -4.76 5.35 -2.18
CA GLY A 118 -5.85 5.07 -3.08
C GLY A 118 -6.86 4.20 -2.36
N VAL A 119 -8.10 4.66 -2.29
CA VAL A 119 -9.17 3.95 -1.62
C VAL A 119 -10.26 3.67 -2.65
N GLN A 120 -10.78 2.44 -2.61
CA GLN A 120 -11.92 2.07 -3.44
C GLN A 120 -13.18 2.06 -2.60
N ASP A 121 -14.11 2.95 -2.91
CA ASP A 121 -15.44 2.95 -2.34
C ASP A 121 -16.49 3.25 -3.41
N PHE A 122 -17.24 2.23 -3.78
CA PHE A 122 -18.29 2.32 -4.79
C PHE A 122 -19.59 2.94 -4.25
N GLU A 123 -19.73 3.13 -2.93
CA GLU A 123 -20.93 3.65 -2.30
C GLU A 123 -20.77 5.09 -1.78
N SER A 124 -19.58 5.50 -1.33
CA SER A 124 -19.40 6.79 -0.63
C SER A 124 -18.58 7.88 -1.34
N SER A 125 -18.25 7.71 -2.63
CA SER A 125 -17.43 8.69 -3.39
C SER A 125 -16.13 9.02 -2.65
N PHE A 126 -15.30 7.99 -2.49
CA PHE A 126 -14.00 8.11 -1.85
C PHE A 126 -12.93 7.69 -2.84
N GLY A 127 -11.95 8.57 -3.08
CA GLY A 127 -10.85 8.32 -4.00
C GLY A 127 -9.50 8.23 -3.30
N LEU A 128 -9.15 9.26 -2.55
CA LEU A 128 -7.86 9.39 -1.88
C LEU A 128 -8.02 9.72 -0.40
N LEU A 129 -7.25 9.04 0.44
CA LEU A 129 -6.95 9.45 1.81
C LEU A 129 -5.51 10.01 1.83
N ILE A 130 -5.33 11.22 2.35
CA ILE A 130 -4.00 11.85 2.47
C ILE A 130 -3.69 12.06 3.95
N LEU A 131 -2.55 11.53 4.39
CA LEU A 131 -2.10 11.52 5.78
C LEU A 131 -0.77 12.25 5.94
N ASP A 132 -0.63 12.96 7.05
CA ASP A 132 0.66 13.33 7.64
C ASP A 132 1.14 12.13 8.48
N ILE A 133 2.33 11.66 8.16
CA ILE A 133 3.01 10.53 8.80
C ILE A 133 4.37 10.94 9.40
N SER A 134 4.56 12.23 9.70
CA SER A 134 5.76 12.73 10.39
C SER A 134 5.97 12.09 11.77
N ASP A 135 4.88 11.67 12.43
CA ASP A 135 4.87 10.71 13.53
C ASP A 135 4.11 9.45 13.11
N PRO A 136 4.79 8.38 12.66
CA PRO A 136 4.15 7.15 12.19
C PRO A 136 3.32 6.42 13.26
N ALA A 137 3.55 6.69 14.55
CA ALA A 137 2.74 6.13 15.62
C ALA A 137 1.44 6.92 15.84
N ASN A 138 1.34 8.13 15.30
CA ASN A 138 0.18 9.03 15.42
C ASN A 138 -0.13 9.72 14.08
N PRO A 139 -0.49 8.97 13.02
CA PRO A 139 -0.80 9.56 11.72
C PRO A 139 -1.99 10.52 11.83
N VAL A 140 -1.95 11.62 11.07
CA VAL A 140 -3.01 12.65 11.05
C VAL A 140 -3.61 12.74 9.66
N GLU A 141 -4.93 12.66 9.56
CA GLU A 141 -5.63 12.89 8.29
C GLU A 141 -5.51 14.37 7.89
N LEU A 142 -4.90 14.62 6.73
CA LEU A 142 -4.78 15.96 6.15
C LEU A 142 -5.99 16.29 5.28
N SER A 143 -6.40 15.36 4.42
CA SER A 143 -7.58 15.52 3.57
C SER A 143 -8.12 14.18 3.06
N ARG A 144 -9.38 14.26 2.60
CA ARG A 144 -10.05 13.26 1.76
C ARG A 144 -10.35 13.93 0.43
N PHE A 145 -9.94 13.32 -0.68
CA PHE A 145 -10.11 13.92 -1.99
C PHE A 145 -10.69 12.91 -2.97
N ASP A 146 -11.71 13.33 -3.70
CA ASP A 146 -12.35 12.52 -4.72
C ASP A 146 -12.90 13.39 -5.86
N GLN A 147 -13.25 12.75 -6.97
CA GLN A 147 -14.08 13.31 -8.02
C GLN A 147 -15.19 12.31 -8.33
N GLU A 148 -16.40 12.80 -8.62
CA GLU A 148 -17.54 11.94 -8.97
C GLU A 148 -17.22 10.93 -10.10
N SER A 149 -16.34 11.31 -11.02
CA SER A 149 -15.89 10.47 -12.14
C SER A 149 -14.85 9.39 -11.79
N TRP A 150 -14.40 9.29 -10.54
CA TRP A 150 -13.35 8.35 -10.15
C TRP A 150 -13.93 7.00 -9.74
N GLN A 151 -14.94 6.98 -8.85
CA GLN A 151 -15.47 5.76 -8.23
C GLN A 151 -14.37 4.90 -7.60
N GLY A 152 -13.53 5.53 -6.79
CA GLY A 152 -12.35 4.91 -6.21
C GLY A 152 -11.08 5.08 -7.04
N VAL A 153 -9.96 4.96 -6.35
CA VAL A 153 -8.62 5.00 -6.96
C VAL A 153 -7.92 3.68 -6.66
N HIS A 154 -7.55 2.98 -7.73
CA HIS A 154 -6.86 1.69 -7.62
C HIS A 154 -5.35 1.87 -7.59
N ASN A 155 -4.84 2.76 -8.45
CA ASN A 155 -3.42 2.89 -8.74
C ASN A 155 -3.03 4.37 -8.86
N LEU A 156 -1.92 4.75 -8.23
CA LEU A 156 -1.42 6.10 -8.19
C LEU A 156 0.12 6.17 -8.16
N PHE A 157 0.66 7.30 -8.61
CA PHE A 157 2.09 7.57 -8.68
C PHE A 157 2.36 9.03 -8.33
N ILE A 158 3.40 9.29 -7.55
CA ILE A 158 3.79 10.66 -7.16
C ILE A 158 5.10 11.06 -7.87
N HIS A 159 5.11 12.24 -8.48
CA HIS A 159 6.31 12.88 -9.00
C HIS A 159 6.35 14.36 -8.64
N GLY A 160 7.22 14.73 -7.71
CA GLY A 160 7.23 16.06 -7.12
C GLY A 160 5.89 16.35 -6.44
N ASP A 161 5.33 17.52 -6.71
CA ASP A 161 4.04 17.95 -6.14
C ASP A 161 2.83 17.47 -6.95
N ARG A 162 2.99 16.40 -7.74
CA ARG A 162 1.94 15.87 -8.62
C ARG A 162 1.67 14.42 -8.35
N LEU A 163 0.38 14.11 -8.23
CA LEU A 163 -0.17 12.78 -8.20
C LEU A 163 -0.77 12.45 -9.56
N TYR A 164 -0.40 11.30 -10.09
CA TYR A 164 -0.91 10.71 -11.31
C TYR A 164 -1.73 9.50 -10.90
N LEU A 165 -2.97 9.39 -11.35
CA LEU A 165 -3.83 8.29 -10.92
C LEU A 165 -4.75 7.83 -12.04
N ALA A 166 -5.03 6.53 -12.02
CA ALA A 166 -6.01 5.87 -12.85
C ALA A 166 -7.29 5.60 -12.05
N HIS A 167 -8.45 5.76 -12.70
CA HIS A 167 -9.75 5.62 -12.06
C HIS A 167 -10.81 5.08 -13.04
N GLY A 168 -11.98 4.68 -12.51
CA GLY A 168 -12.87 3.70 -13.15
C GLY A 168 -13.89 4.25 -14.16
N LEU A 169 -14.68 5.27 -13.82
CA LEU A 169 -15.83 5.65 -14.68
C LEU A 169 -15.45 6.34 -15.98
N ASN A 170 -14.41 7.17 -15.95
CA ASN A 170 -13.95 7.91 -17.11
C ASN A 170 -12.49 7.53 -17.33
N PRO A 171 -12.22 6.41 -18.02
CA PRO A 171 -10.89 5.84 -18.09
C PRO A 171 -9.91 6.86 -18.65
N GLY A 172 -8.78 6.97 -17.99
CA GLY A 172 -7.79 7.98 -18.30
C GLY A 172 -6.86 8.24 -17.13
N LEU A 173 -6.01 9.23 -17.32
CA LEU A 173 -5.02 9.68 -16.35
C LEU A 173 -5.46 11.01 -15.77
N SER A 174 -5.84 11.02 -14.50
CA SER A 174 -6.02 12.25 -13.75
C SER A 174 -4.69 12.71 -13.17
N ILE A 175 -4.41 14.00 -13.29
CA ILE A 175 -3.24 14.66 -12.68
C ILE A 175 -3.77 15.59 -11.60
N VAL A 176 -3.32 15.39 -10.37
CA VAL A 176 -3.71 16.16 -9.20
C VAL A 176 -2.48 16.88 -8.66
N ASP A 177 -2.59 18.19 -8.47
CA ASP A 177 -1.62 18.98 -7.73
C ASP A 177 -1.81 18.72 -6.23
N ILE A 178 -0.74 18.30 -5.58
CA ILE A 178 -0.67 17.99 -4.15
C ILE A 178 0.36 18.85 -3.41
N SER A 179 0.74 20.00 -3.97
CA SER A 179 1.64 20.97 -3.33
C SER A 179 1.10 21.48 -1.98
N ASP A 180 -0.23 21.56 -1.85
CA ASP A 180 -0.93 21.64 -0.58
C ASP A 180 -1.74 20.35 -0.34
N PRO A 181 -1.22 19.40 0.47
CA PRO A 181 -1.89 18.11 0.72
C PRO A 181 -3.20 18.25 1.51
N THR A 182 -3.50 19.42 2.08
CA THR A 182 -4.78 19.71 2.73
C THR A 182 -5.85 20.19 1.75
N ALA A 183 -5.44 20.62 0.55
CA ALA A 183 -6.34 21.10 -0.50
C ALA A 183 -5.88 20.67 -1.91
N PRO A 184 -5.92 19.35 -2.23
CA PRO A 184 -5.54 18.87 -3.55
C PRO A 184 -6.43 19.45 -4.66
N LEU A 185 -5.86 19.58 -5.86
CA LEU A 185 -6.58 20.14 -7.02
C LEU A 185 -6.32 19.34 -8.28
N VAL A 186 -7.37 18.93 -9.00
CA VAL A 186 -7.21 18.35 -10.35
C VAL A 186 -6.63 19.42 -11.28
N SER A 187 -5.44 19.17 -11.81
CA SER A 187 -4.70 20.08 -12.70
C SER A 187 -4.68 19.62 -14.16
N GLY A 188 -5.10 18.38 -14.43
CA GLY A 188 -5.23 17.85 -15.77
C GLY A 188 -5.95 16.52 -15.82
N PHE A 189 -6.49 16.20 -16.99
CA PHE A 189 -7.07 14.91 -17.29
C PHE A 189 -6.76 14.56 -18.75
N TRP A 190 -6.22 13.37 -18.98
CA TRP A 190 -6.09 12.79 -20.30
C TRP A 190 -7.03 11.59 -20.41
N GLN A 191 -7.97 11.65 -21.36
CA GLN A 191 -8.94 10.58 -21.57
C GLN A 191 -8.35 9.44 -22.39
N HIS A 192 -8.67 8.21 -21.99
CA HIS A 192 -8.38 6.99 -22.74
C HIS A 192 -9.67 6.29 -23.17
N GLU A 193 -9.62 5.53 -24.27
CA GLU A 193 -10.69 4.63 -24.67
C GLU A 193 -10.38 3.20 -24.21
N GLY A 194 -11.22 2.60 -23.37
CA GLY A 194 -11.02 1.26 -22.82
C GLY A 194 -10.57 1.27 -21.36
N ASP A 195 -10.35 0.10 -20.77
CA ASP A 195 -9.93 0.01 -19.36
C ASP A 195 -8.53 0.60 -19.17
N PHE A 196 -8.39 1.46 -18.15
CA PHE A 196 -7.15 2.16 -17.81
C PHE A 196 -6.82 2.03 -16.31
N SER A 197 -7.53 1.20 -15.55
CA SER A 197 -7.49 1.19 -14.08
C SER A 197 -6.18 0.67 -13.46
N ASN A 198 -5.35 -0.07 -14.20
CA ASN A 198 -4.18 -0.82 -13.67
C ASN A 198 -2.83 -0.43 -14.30
N VAL A 199 -2.69 0.79 -14.81
CA VAL A 199 -1.53 1.17 -15.65
C VAL A 199 -0.58 2.19 -15.00
N VAL A 200 -0.93 2.70 -13.82
CA VAL A 200 -0.10 3.64 -13.08
C VAL A 200 0.57 2.89 -11.93
N HIS A 201 1.89 2.85 -11.88
CA HIS A 201 2.66 2.29 -10.77
C HIS A 201 4.09 2.87 -10.82
N ASP A 202 4.85 2.74 -9.74
CA ASP A 202 6.27 3.10 -9.63
C ASP A 202 7.23 2.01 -10.12
#